data_AF-A0A061RA77-F1
#
_entry.id   AF-A0A061RA77-F1
#
_cell.length_a   1.000
_cell.length_b   1.000
_cell.length_c   1.000
_cell.angle_alpha   90.00
_cell.angle_beta   90.00
_cell.angle_gamma   90.00
#
_symmetry.space_group_name_H-M   'P 1'
#
loop_
_entity.id
_entity.type
_entity.pdbx_description
1 polymer ?
#
loop_
_entity_poly.entity_id
_entity_poly.type
_entity_poly.pdbx_seq_one_letter_code
_entity_poly.pdbx_strand_id
1 'polypeptide(L)'
;SVVMIHKDNDTADVTNQIYSWQDEKLAQKESQAPDLSQLPKSVLLLILRKLSARDLASLSVVNCSLRNNVAEEDEIWEELSCDKWPGCTLECYGSWKELYGLVLQYVIM
;
A
#
# COMPACT_ATOMS: atom_id res chain seq x y z
N SER A 1 54.66 -21.93 -50.64
CA SER A 1 53.32 -22.02 -50.03
C SER A 1 53.29 -21.24 -48.74
N VAL A 2 52.55 -20.13 -48.71
CA VAL A 2 52.29 -19.35 -47.49
C VAL A 2 50.86 -19.66 -47.07
N VAL A 3 50.69 -20.31 -45.92
CA VAL A 3 49.36 -20.52 -45.31
C VAL A 3 49.10 -19.31 -44.44
N MET A 4 48.23 -18.40 -44.89
CA MET A 4 47.68 -17.34 -44.04
C MET A 4 46.50 -17.89 -43.26
N ILE A 5 46.69 -17.97 -41.94
CA ILE A 5 45.68 -18.39 -40.97
C ILE A 5 44.65 -17.26 -40.85
N HIS A 6 43.40 -17.55 -41.22
CA HIS A 6 42.25 -16.72 -40.88
C HIS A 6 42.11 -16.69 -39.36
N LYS A 7 42.13 -15.49 -38.77
CA LYS A 7 41.80 -15.28 -37.35
C LYS A 7 40.28 -15.22 -37.23
N ASP A 8 39.71 -16.26 -36.62
CA ASP A 8 38.32 -16.29 -36.17
C ASP A 8 38.09 -15.18 -35.13
N ASN A 9 37.13 -14.30 -35.40
CA ASN A 9 36.83 -13.10 -34.61
C ASN A 9 35.46 -13.17 -33.91
N ASP A 10 34.88 -14.37 -33.75
CA ASP A 10 33.46 -14.52 -33.37
C ASP A 10 33.23 -14.81 -31.87
N THR A 11 34.28 -14.87 -31.04
CA THR A 11 34.14 -15.27 -29.63
C THR A 11 33.82 -14.10 -28.68
N ALA A 12 34.04 -12.86 -29.12
CA ALA A 12 33.83 -11.65 -28.31
C ALA A 12 32.38 -11.16 -28.31
N ASP A 13 31.54 -11.61 -29.24
CA ASP A 13 30.15 -11.16 -29.37
C ASP A 13 29.18 -11.97 -28.49
N VAL A 14 29.44 -13.27 -28.32
CA VAL A 14 28.57 -14.16 -27.54
C VAL A 14 28.70 -13.92 -26.03
N THR A 15 29.90 -13.57 -25.56
CA THR A 15 30.14 -13.32 -24.12
C THR A 15 29.46 -12.04 -23.65
N ASN A 16 29.44 -10.98 -24.45
CA ASN A 16 28.73 -9.74 -24.10
C ASN A 16 27.22 -9.90 -24.06
N GLN A 17 26.63 -10.77 -24.89
CA GLN A 17 25.20 -11.05 -24.79
C GLN A 17 24.86 -11.81 -23.50
N ILE A 18 25.64 -12.83 -23.12
CA ILE A 18 25.34 -13.66 -21.93
C ILE A 18 25.35 -12.84 -20.62
N TYR A 19 26.24 -11.85 -20.49
CA TYR A 19 26.24 -10.97 -19.32
C TYR A 19 25.06 -9.99 -19.30
N SER A 20 24.58 -9.54 -20.46
CA SER A 20 23.42 -8.63 -20.56
C SER A 20 22.10 -9.28 -20.14
N TRP A 21 21.90 -10.59 -20.42
CA TRP A 21 20.64 -11.30 -20.08
C TRP A 21 20.55 -11.69 -18.59
N GLN A 22 21.67 -11.71 -17.87
CA GLN A 22 21.68 -12.05 -16.44
C GLN A 22 21.37 -10.83 -15.56
N ASP A 23 21.84 -9.64 -15.94
CA ASP A 23 21.53 -8.40 -15.24
C ASP A 23 20.04 -8.02 -15.37
N GLU A 24 19.42 -8.20 -16.55
CA GLU A 24 17.97 -7.95 -16.73
C GLU A 24 17.09 -8.96 -15.97
N LYS A 25 17.50 -10.23 -15.88
CA LYS A 25 16.75 -11.24 -15.10
C LYS A 25 16.90 -11.09 -13.59
N LEU A 26 18.01 -10.52 -13.11
CA LEU A 26 18.21 -10.22 -11.70
C LEU A 26 17.48 -8.93 -11.29
N ALA A 27 17.39 -7.94 -12.18
CA ALA A 27 16.60 -6.72 -11.96
C ALA A 27 15.08 -6.97 -11.93
N GLN A 28 14.57 -7.93 -12.72
CA GLN A 28 13.14 -8.31 -12.67
C GLN A 28 12.73 -9.10 -11.42
N LYS A 29 13.69 -9.45 -10.57
CA LYS A 29 13.45 -10.06 -9.24
C LYS A 29 13.61 -9.04 -8.11
N GLU A 30 13.56 -7.74 -8.41
CA GLU A 30 13.31 -6.72 -7.39
C GLU A 30 11.87 -6.85 -6.90
N SER A 31 11.73 -7.66 -5.84
CA SER A 31 10.84 -7.41 -4.72
C SER A 31 9.46 -6.90 -5.09
N GLN A 32 8.59 -7.81 -5.51
CA GLN A 32 7.16 -7.61 -5.30
C GLN A 32 6.96 -7.54 -3.79
N ALA A 33 7.06 -6.32 -3.23
CA ALA A 33 6.85 -6.11 -1.81
C ALA A 33 5.46 -6.67 -1.48
N PRO A 34 5.32 -7.45 -0.40
CA PRO A 34 4.01 -7.96 -0.01
C PRO A 34 3.05 -6.79 0.11
N ASP A 35 1.94 -6.87 -0.61
CA ASP A 35 0.93 -5.81 -0.61
C ASP A 35 0.27 -5.74 0.77
N LEU A 36 -0.07 -4.54 1.21
CA LEU A 36 -0.69 -4.30 2.51
C LEU A 36 -2.02 -5.07 2.65
N SER A 37 -2.68 -5.34 1.52
CA SER A 37 -3.91 -6.16 1.46
C SER A 37 -3.69 -7.65 1.74
N GLN A 38 -2.46 -8.14 1.65
CA GLN A 38 -2.12 -9.54 1.92
C GLN A 38 -1.94 -9.83 3.43
N LEU A 39 -1.94 -8.78 4.26
CA LEU A 39 -1.86 -8.93 5.70
C LEU A 39 -3.15 -9.56 6.27
N PRO A 40 -3.06 -10.36 7.34
CA PRO A 40 -4.24 -10.80 8.08
C PRO A 40 -5.08 -9.61 8.53
N LYS A 41 -6.41 -9.73 8.43
CA LYS A 41 -7.35 -8.64 8.77
C LYS A 41 -7.07 -8.03 10.15
N SER A 42 -6.79 -8.85 11.15
CA SER A 42 -6.45 -8.39 12.51
C SER A 42 -5.22 -7.47 12.56
N VAL A 43 -4.16 -7.81 11.82
CA VAL A 43 -2.93 -6.99 11.74
C VAL A 43 -3.19 -5.71 10.97
N LEU A 44 -3.94 -5.80 9.88
CA LEU A 44 -4.32 -4.64 9.08
C LEU A 44 -5.12 -3.64 9.92
N LEU A 45 -6.10 -4.10 10.70
CA LEU A 45 -6.89 -3.24 11.57
C LEU A 45 -6.06 -2.58 12.67
N LEU A 46 -5.10 -3.30 13.26
CA LEU A 46 -4.17 -2.71 14.24
C LEU A 46 -3.38 -1.54 13.64
N ILE A 47 -2.95 -1.66 12.38
CA ILE A 47 -2.25 -0.58 11.67
C ILE A 47 -3.22 0.58 11.41
N LEU A 48 -4.39 0.29 10.84
CA LEU A 48 -5.38 1.30 10.45
C LEU A 48 -5.88 2.11 11.67
N ARG A 49 -6.05 1.47 12.83
CA ARG A 49 -6.44 2.15 14.08
C ARG A 49 -5.43 3.17 14.59
N LYS A 50 -4.16 3.08 14.18
CA LYS A 50 -3.11 4.03 14.59
C LYS A 50 -2.97 5.22 13.66
N LEU A 51 -3.76 5.26 12.59
CA LEU A 51 -3.72 6.34 11.62
C LEU A 51 -4.71 7.44 11.99
N SER A 52 -4.35 8.68 11.64
CA SER A 52 -5.28 9.79 11.77
C SER A 52 -6.42 9.65 10.75
N ALA A 53 -7.56 10.32 11.00
CA ALA A 53 -8.66 10.36 10.04
C ALA A 53 -8.24 10.90 8.66
N ARG A 54 -7.25 11.81 8.61
CA ARG A 54 -6.70 12.33 7.35
C ARG A 54 -5.98 11.23 6.58
N ASP A 55 -5.13 10.46 7.26
CA ASP A 55 -4.35 9.38 6.63
C ASP A 55 -5.28 8.25 6.17
N LEU A 56 -6.29 7.91 6.96
CA LEU A 56 -7.33 6.96 6.58
C LEU A 56 -8.12 7.42 5.35
N ALA A 57 -8.47 8.71 5.28
CA ALA A 57 -9.11 9.29 4.10
C ALA A 57 -8.18 9.20 2.87
N SER A 58 -6.89 9.51 3.01
CA SER A 58 -5.91 9.37 1.93
C SER A 58 -5.76 7.92 1.46
N LEU A 59 -5.68 6.95 2.37
CA LEU A 59 -5.61 5.52 2.02
C LEU A 59 -6.87 5.02 1.31
N SER A 60 -8.04 5.53 1.68
CA SER A 60 -9.32 5.12 1.10
C SER A 60 -9.47 5.48 -0.39
N VAL A 61 -8.71 6.47 -0.86
CA VAL A 61 -8.63 6.88 -2.27
C VAL A 61 -7.72 5.94 -3.06
N VAL A 62 -6.64 5.47 -2.43
CA VAL A 62 -5.61 4.65 -3.09
C VAL A 62 -6.01 3.19 -3.21
N ASN A 63 -6.74 2.64 -2.22
CA ASN A 63 -7.07 1.21 -2.19
C ASN A 63 -8.53 0.97 -1.74
N CYS A 64 -9.33 0.41 -2.65
CA CYS A 64 -10.74 0.11 -2.39
C CYS A 64 -10.97 -0.99 -1.34
N SER A 65 -10.06 -1.96 -1.23
CA SER A 65 -10.12 -3.00 -0.20
C SER A 65 -9.86 -2.40 1.19
N LEU A 66 -8.86 -1.52 1.30
CA LEU A 66 -8.59 -0.81 2.55
C LEU A 66 -9.74 0.11 2.94
N ARG A 67 -10.34 0.82 1.96
CA ARG A 67 -11.53 1.64 2.20
C ARG A 67 -12.67 0.83 2.81
N ASN A 68 -12.96 -0.35 2.28
CA ASN A 68 -14.05 -1.17 2.79
C ASN A 68 -13.76 -1.66 4.21
N ASN A 69 -12.52 -2.09 4.47
CA ASN A 69 -12.11 -2.48 5.82
C ASN A 69 -12.25 -1.32 6.82
N VAL A 70 -11.85 -0.09 6.46
CA VAL A 70 -12.05 1.08 7.35
C VAL A 70 -13.54 1.42 7.51
N ALA A 71 -14.33 1.28 6.44
CA ALA A 71 -15.73 1.67 6.43
C ALA A 71 -16.64 0.74 7.26
N GLU A 72 -16.28 -0.53 7.40
CA GLU A 72 -17.04 -1.57 8.11
C GLU A 72 -16.72 -1.67 9.60
N GLU A 73 -15.61 -1.07 10.04
CA GLU A 73 -15.05 -1.30 11.38
C GLU A 73 -15.37 -0.12 12.30
N ASP A 74 -16.46 -0.26 13.06
CA ASP A 74 -17.03 0.78 13.91
C ASP A 74 -16.05 1.22 15.01
N GLU A 75 -15.20 0.31 15.51
CA GLU A 75 -14.17 0.60 16.52
C GLU A 75 -13.13 1.64 16.07
N ILE A 76 -12.83 1.71 14.75
CA ILE A 76 -11.94 2.74 14.20
C ILE A 76 -12.60 4.12 14.37
N TRP A 77 -13.88 4.20 14.05
CA TRP A 77 -14.64 5.44 14.12
C TRP A 77 -14.92 5.86 15.56
N GLU A 78 -15.12 4.90 16.47
CA GLU A 78 -15.22 5.14 17.91
C GLU A 78 -13.94 5.77 18.45
N GLU A 79 -12.78 5.17 18.18
CA GLU A 79 -11.48 5.66 18.65
C GLU A 79 -11.20 7.07 18.12
N LEU A 80 -11.45 7.31 16.81
CA LEU A 80 -11.33 8.63 16.21
C LEU A 80 -12.30 9.66 16.81
N SER A 81 -13.54 9.25 17.09
CA SER A 81 -14.56 10.13 17.68
C SER A 81 -14.19 10.51 19.11
N CYS A 82 -13.78 9.55 19.93
CA CYS A 82 -13.37 9.77 21.31
C CYS A 82 -12.10 10.61 21.40
N ASP A 83 -11.15 10.43 20.47
CA ASP A 83 -9.92 11.24 20.41
C ASP A 83 -10.23 12.70 20.04
N LYS A 84 -11.19 12.90 19.11
CA LYS A 84 -11.58 14.24 18.66
C LYS A 84 -12.55 14.96 19.60
N TRP A 85 -13.50 14.24 20.19
CA TRP A 85 -14.51 14.75 21.13
C TRP A 85 -14.54 13.86 22.39
N PRO A 86 -13.65 14.10 23.36
CA PRO A 86 -13.61 13.32 24.58
C PRO A 86 -14.96 13.28 25.30
N GLY A 87 -15.45 12.08 25.61
CA GLY A 87 -16.74 11.86 26.24
C GLY A 87 -17.95 11.84 25.30
N CYS A 88 -17.72 11.82 23.97
CA CYS A 88 -18.80 11.60 23.02
C CYS A 88 -19.44 10.21 23.22
N THR A 89 -20.75 10.15 23.05
CA THR A 89 -21.53 8.91 23.10
C THR A 89 -22.36 8.75 21.84
N LEU A 90 -22.69 7.50 21.50
CA LEU A 90 -23.47 7.17 20.31
C LEU A 90 -24.99 7.40 20.50
N GLU A 91 -25.45 7.90 21.65
CA GLU A 91 -26.87 7.93 22.03
C GLU A 91 -27.79 8.67 21.04
N CYS A 92 -27.24 9.59 20.25
CA CYS A 92 -27.97 10.39 19.27
C CYS A 92 -27.63 10.07 17.81
N TYR A 93 -26.81 9.04 17.54
CA TYR A 93 -26.26 8.77 16.21
C TYR A 93 -26.48 7.29 15.83
N GLY A 94 -26.62 6.99 14.53
CA GLY A 94 -26.83 5.62 14.06
C GLY A 94 -25.54 4.78 14.05
N SER A 95 -24.38 5.42 13.89
CA SER A 95 -23.05 4.78 13.96
C SER A 95 -21.95 5.76 14.34
N TRP A 96 -20.79 5.27 14.81
CA TRP A 96 -19.66 6.14 15.14
C TRP A 96 -19.13 6.86 13.90
N LYS A 97 -19.22 6.21 12.74
CA LYS A 97 -18.91 6.80 11.44
C LYS A 97 -19.80 7.99 11.11
N GLU A 98 -21.10 7.89 11.38
CA GLU A 98 -22.05 9.00 11.20
C GLU A 98 -21.73 10.14 12.16
N LEU A 99 -21.48 9.85 13.44
CA LEU A 99 -21.06 10.85 14.42
C LEU A 99 -19.80 11.59 13.91
N TYR A 100 -18.78 10.86 13.49
CA TYR A 100 -17.52 11.43 13.01
C TYR A 100 -17.69 12.29 11.76
N GLY A 101 -18.48 11.81 10.79
CA GLY A 101 -18.75 12.50 9.53
C GLY A 101 -19.63 13.74 9.70
N LEU A 102 -20.69 13.67 10.50
CA LEU A 102 -21.63 14.77 10.71
C LEU A 102 -20.96 15.95 11.44
N VAL A 103 -20.20 15.68 12.50
CA VAL A 103 -19.58 16.78 13.26
C VAL A 103 -18.41 17.41 12.51
N LEU A 104 -17.77 16.69 11.57
CA LEU A 104 -16.83 17.30 10.61
C LEU A 104 -17.50 18.30 9.66
N GLN A 105 -18.73 18.04 9.19
CA GLN A 105 -19.48 18.99 8.37
C GLN A 105 -19.86 20.25 9.16
N TYR A 106 -20.21 20.12 10.45
CA TYR A 106 -20.58 21.26 11.30
C TYR A 106 -19.41 22.18 11.67
N VAL A 107 -18.16 21.71 11.64
CA VAL A 107 -16.96 22.51 12.00
C VAL A 107 -16.32 23.19 10.78
N ILE A 108 -16.76 22.84 9.57
CA ILE A 108 -16.26 23.42 8.30
C ILE A 108 -17.23 24.48 7.71
N MET A 109 -18.39 24.72 8.36
CA MET A 109 -19.25 25.89 8.08
C MET A 109 -18.95 27.04 9.03
#